data_AF-A0A530BKS0-F1
#
_entry.id   AF-A0A530BKS0-F1
#
_cell.length_a   1.000
_cell.length_b   1.000
_cell.length_c   1.000
_cell.angle_alpha   90.00
_cell.angle_beta   90.00
_cell.angle_gamma   90.00
#
_symmetry.space_group_name_H-M   'P 1'
#
loop_
_entity.id
_entity.type
_entity.pdbx_description
1 polymer ?
#
loop_
_entity_poly.entity_id
_entity_poly.type
_entity_poly.pdbx_seq_one_letter_code
_entity_poly.pdbx_strand_id
1 'polypeptide(L)'
;MLRRYALIAALIVVGLTTVQAQADRRVALVIGNSQYREIPALKNPDKDAEDVSNTFRLAGFDVFVAKDLTKLQFEKEFRNYLAAADGADLAVVYYSGHGFQIGGENFLIPVDASLKAAADIEVQAVKLDDVLQQLRSKSKIQVIILDACRNNPFPRKDYWLRDQLITASGTGLAEVKSSQNALIAFATGPDAIAYDGTGNASPFSSAFSRRALAPNQEIRAVMAAVRRDVVEATKGAQVPWENSSLIDEVVLMRRASRPALPPVLEKTVPSGVGPVALDLPVPVDVDGGAVTISIERAPALGRLMLDGKPIATGQPIEGKDLPRLQMDVPKGADAEDQVDMLAYATHDEWGGGSQGILVFRVKNGDGTAGKQLVTSLESEQKQQVVERGIHIAGAAEAIENHDVDVPVGVGPVPLKLDLPTKDPAVSVKLASYPATGTLSLP
;
A
#
# COMPACT_ATOMS: atom_id res chain seq x y z
N MET A 1 -44.12 -31.92 -11.39
CA MET A 1 -42.73 -31.73 -11.88
C MET A 1 -42.22 -30.31 -11.63
N LEU A 2 -43.01 -29.24 -11.86
CA LEU A 2 -42.59 -27.85 -11.59
C LEU A 2 -42.09 -27.55 -10.16
N ARG A 3 -42.67 -28.17 -9.12
CA ARG A 3 -42.22 -27.98 -7.72
C ARG A 3 -40.81 -28.52 -7.42
N ARG A 4 -40.34 -29.53 -8.17
CA ARG A 4 -38.97 -30.07 -8.00
C ARG A 4 -37.92 -29.19 -8.68
N TYR A 5 -38.27 -28.55 -9.79
CA TYR A 5 -37.39 -27.59 -10.47
C TYR A 5 -37.28 -26.26 -9.71
N ALA A 6 -38.35 -25.82 -9.04
CA ALA A 6 -38.30 -24.64 -8.16
C ALA A 6 -37.38 -24.82 -6.95
N LEU A 7 -37.30 -26.04 -6.37
CA LEU A 7 -36.40 -26.36 -5.27
C LEU A 7 -34.92 -26.45 -5.69
N ILE A 8 -34.65 -26.94 -6.92
CA ILE A 8 -33.28 -26.98 -7.47
C ILE A 8 -32.82 -25.57 -7.86
N ALA A 9 -33.69 -24.74 -8.42
CA ALA A 9 -33.39 -23.33 -8.70
C ALA A 9 -33.13 -22.53 -7.40
N ALA A 10 -33.89 -22.78 -6.34
CA ALA A 10 -33.64 -22.17 -5.03
C ALA A 10 -32.32 -22.62 -4.38
N LEU A 11 -31.90 -23.89 -4.56
CA LEU A 11 -30.61 -24.38 -4.06
C LEU A 11 -29.41 -23.81 -4.82
N ILE A 12 -29.55 -23.54 -6.12
CA ILE A 12 -28.51 -22.94 -6.96
C ILE A 12 -28.37 -21.44 -6.66
N VAL A 13 -29.48 -20.74 -6.36
CA VAL A 13 -29.47 -19.31 -5.99
C VAL A 13 -28.87 -19.08 -4.59
N VAL A 14 -28.99 -20.03 -3.67
CA VAL A 14 -28.36 -19.94 -2.32
C VAL A 14 -26.87 -20.29 -2.34
N GLY A 15 -26.37 -21.00 -3.37
CA GLY A 15 -24.95 -21.35 -3.50
C GLY A 15 -24.04 -20.24 -4.03
N LEU A 16 -24.58 -19.10 -4.46
CA LEU A 16 -23.83 -18.00 -5.10
C LEU A 16 -23.59 -16.78 -4.18
N THR A 17 -24.02 -16.84 -2.93
CA THR A 17 -23.76 -15.77 -1.96
C THR A 17 -22.49 -16.05 -1.18
N THR A 18 -21.59 -15.07 -1.21
CA THR A 18 -20.36 -14.89 -0.39
C THR A 18 -19.15 -15.74 -0.75
N VAL A 19 -18.52 -15.45 -1.90
CA VAL A 19 -17.05 -15.32 -1.87
C VAL A 19 -16.79 -13.92 -1.34
N GLN A 20 -16.70 -13.78 -0.02
CA GLN A 20 -16.02 -12.63 0.55
C GLN A 20 -14.60 -12.68 -0.01
N ALA A 21 -14.18 -11.67 -0.75
CA ALA A 21 -12.76 -11.40 -0.87
C ALA A 21 -12.25 -11.22 0.57
N GLN A 22 -11.66 -12.26 1.15
CA GLN A 22 -11.06 -12.14 2.46
C GLN A 22 -9.88 -11.19 2.29
N ALA A 23 -10.03 -9.97 2.78
CA ALA A 23 -8.87 -9.12 3.03
C ALA A 23 -7.90 -9.92 3.92
N ASP A 24 -6.62 -9.98 3.52
CA ASP A 24 -5.57 -10.66 4.30
C ASP A 24 -5.65 -10.19 5.76
N ARG A 25 -5.75 -11.13 6.70
CA ARG A 25 -5.76 -10.81 8.13
C ARG A 25 -4.35 -10.48 8.59
N ARG A 26 -4.14 -9.22 8.96
CA ARG A 26 -2.82 -8.65 9.30
C ARG A 26 -2.86 -8.09 10.72
N VAL A 27 -2.02 -8.62 11.60
CA VAL A 27 -2.00 -8.20 13.01
C VAL A 27 -0.59 -7.77 13.42
N ALA A 28 -0.49 -6.72 14.22
CA ALA A 28 0.78 -6.22 14.74
C ALA A 28 0.72 -6.05 16.26
N LEU A 29 1.74 -6.52 16.97
CA LEU A 29 1.98 -6.20 18.37
C LEU A 29 3.20 -5.28 18.46
N VAL A 30 3.03 -4.12 19.07
CA VAL A 30 4.05 -3.09 19.21
C VAL A 30 4.31 -2.85 20.70
N ILE A 31 5.52 -3.16 21.15
CA ILE A 31 5.93 -3.02 22.55
C ILE A 31 7.05 -1.98 22.66
N GLY A 32 6.88 -1.00 23.55
CA GLY A 32 7.93 -0.06 23.94
C GLY A 32 8.18 -0.09 25.43
N ASN A 33 9.36 -0.53 25.86
CA ASN A 33 9.74 -0.55 27.28
C ASN A 33 10.82 0.49 27.55
N SER A 34 10.47 1.52 28.31
CA SER A 34 11.28 2.71 28.62
C SER A 34 11.62 2.82 30.10
N GLN A 35 10.64 2.61 31.00
CA GLN A 35 10.71 2.92 32.43
C GLN A 35 11.13 1.73 33.29
N TYR A 36 12.37 1.28 33.14
CA TYR A 36 12.92 0.16 33.91
C TYR A 36 13.16 0.49 35.38
N ARG A 37 12.86 -0.48 36.26
CA ARG A 37 13.00 -0.32 37.72
C ARG A 37 14.44 -0.46 38.22
N GLU A 38 15.18 -1.41 37.64
CA GLU A 38 16.48 -1.86 38.15
C GLU A 38 17.62 -1.68 37.13
N ILE A 39 17.30 -1.30 35.89
CA ILE A 39 18.28 -0.99 34.83
C ILE A 39 18.01 0.42 34.25
N PRO A 40 18.98 1.03 33.54
CA PRO A 40 18.81 2.38 33.03
C PRO A 40 17.58 2.53 32.14
N ALA A 41 16.80 3.59 32.39
CA ALA A 41 15.67 3.94 31.54
C ALA A 41 16.12 4.29 30.13
N LEU A 42 15.27 4.00 29.15
CA LEU A 42 15.48 4.34 27.74
C LEU A 42 14.56 5.49 27.35
N LYS A 43 15.07 6.44 26.56
CA LYS A 43 14.32 7.65 26.20
C LYS A 43 13.31 7.44 25.07
N ASN A 44 13.65 6.60 24.11
CA ASN A 44 12.94 6.51 22.83
C ASN A 44 11.83 5.45 22.71
N PRO A 45 11.84 4.29 23.42
CA PRO A 45 10.91 3.21 23.12
C PRO A 45 9.44 3.60 23.14
N ASP A 46 9.04 4.53 24.00
CA ASP A 46 7.68 5.07 24.04
C ASP A 46 7.29 5.77 22.74
N LYS A 47 8.19 6.57 22.17
CA LYS A 47 7.95 7.31 20.92
C LYS A 47 8.09 6.40 19.71
N ASP A 48 9.04 5.47 19.74
CA ASP A 48 9.21 4.48 18.69
C ASP A 48 7.97 3.60 18.55
N ALA A 49 7.43 3.11 19.68
CA ALA A 49 6.19 2.34 19.71
C ALA A 49 4.99 3.16 19.19
N GLU A 50 4.93 4.46 19.48
CA GLU A 50 3.89 5.33 18.94
C GLU A 50 3.99 5.44 17.41
N ASP A 51 5.17 5.78 16.88
CA ASP A 51 5.39 5.98 15.44
C ASP A 51 5.15 4.70 14.65
N VAL A 52 5.73 3.59 15.12
CA VAL A 52 5.60 2.29 14.45
C VAL A 52 4.16 1.77 14.52
N SER A 53 3.45 2.00 15.64
CA SER A 53 2.03 1.63 15.71
C SER A 53 1.18 2.42 14.71
N ASN A 54 1.46 3.70 14.52
CA ASN A 54 0.76 4.53 13.53
C ASN A 54 1.07 4.06 12.11
N THR A 55 2.32 3.73 11.82
CA THR A 55 2.73 3.13 10.54
C THR A 55 1.97 1.83 10.25
N PHE A 56 1.86 0.92 11.22
CA PHE A 56 1.11 -0.32 11.01
C PHE A 56 -0.40 -0.10 10.84
N ARG A 57 -0.99 0.86 11.58
CA ARG A 57 -2.41 1.23 11.38
C ARG A 57 -2.64 1.78 9.96
N LEU A 58 -1.77 2.66 9.49
CA LEU A 58 -1.83 3.19 8.13
C LEU A 58 -1.67 2.10 7.07
N ALA A 59 -0.88 1.05 7.38
CA ALA A 59 -0.71 -0.12 6.54
C ALA A 59 -1.84 -1.17 6.66
N GLY A 60 -2.93 -0.86 7.38
CA GLY A 60 -4.12 -1.71 7.46
C GLY A 60 -3.98 -2.91 8.41
N PHE A 61 -3.08 -2.85 9.39
CA PHE A 61 -2.96 -3.87 10.43
C PHE A 61 -3.92 -3.62 11.59
N ASP A 62 -4.41 -4.69 12.20
CA ASP A 62 -4.98 -4.65 13.55
C ASP A 62 -3.84 -4.54 14.56
N VAL A 63 -3.69 -3.37 15.20
CA VAL A 63 -2.51 -3.04 16.03
C VAL A 63 -2.81 -3.11 17.52
N PHE A 64 -2.06 -3.96 18.22
CA PHE A 64 -1.97 -4.06 19.67
C PHE A 64 -0.76 -3.25 20.13
N VAL A 65 -0.95 -2.29 21.02
CA VAL A 65 0.15 -1.45 21.53
C VAL A 65 0.24 -1.61 23.04
N ALA A 66 1.46 -1.82 23.53
CA ALA A 66 1.73 -1.91 24.94
C ALA A 66 3.02 -1.17 25.30
N LYS A 67 3.04 -0.54 26.46
CA LYS A 67 4.19 0.22 26.97
C LYS A 67 4.54 -0.20 28.39
N ASP A 68 5.83 -0.16 28.71
CA ASP A 68 6.39 -0.43 30.03
C ASP A 68 5.83 -1.69 30.70
N LEU A 69 5.88 -2.80 29.96
CA LEU A 69 5.30 -4.06 30.40
C LEU A 69 6.18 -4.75 31.44
N THR A 70 5.57 -5.11 32.57
CA THR A 70 6.11 -6.13 33.47
C THR A 70 6.11 -7.51 32.81
N LYS A 71 6.87 -8.47 33.32
CA LYS A 71 6.92 -9.84 32.77
C LYS A 71 5.52 -10.47 32.65
N LEU A 72 4.71 -10.36 33.71
CA LEU A 72 3.34 -10.90 33.72
C LEU A 72 2.43 -10.19 32.72
N GLN A 73 2.55 -8.85 32.60
CA GLN A 73 1.77 -8.09 31.62
C GLN A 73 2.21 -8.40 30.19
N PHE A 74 3.51 -8.57 29.93
CA PHE A 74 4.04 -8.97 28.64
C PHE A 74 3.42 -10.29 28.20
N GLU A 75 3.46 -11.32 29.05
CA GLU A 75 2.88 -12.63 28.72
C GLU A 75 1.37 -12.55 28.51
N LYS A 76 0.67 -11.70 29.28
CA LYS A 76 -0.76 -11.48 29.11
C LYS A 76 -1.07 -10.82 27.76
N GLU A 77 -0.39 -9.72 27.43
CA GLU A 77 -0.62 -9.01 26.17
C GLU A 77 -0.20 -9.86 24.97
N PHE A 78 0.88 -10.63 25.09
CA PHE A 78 1.28 -11.57 24.06
C PHE A 78 0.23 -12.67 23.85
N ARG A 79 -0.37 -13.22 24.93
CA ARG A 79 -1.50 -14.16 24.78
C ARG A 79 -2.73 -13.53 24.12
N ASN A 80 -3.07 -12.29 24.45
CA ASN A 80 -4.16 -11.56 23.80
C ASN A 80 -3.88 -11.39 22.30
N TYR A 81 -2.66 -11.00 21.96
CA TYR A 81 -2.21 -10.88 20.58
C TYR A 81 -2.23 -12.22 19.83
N LEU A 82 -1.77 -13.31 20.44
CA LEU A 82 -1.79 -14.65 19.84
C LEU A 82 -3.22 -15.12 19.50
N ALA A 83 -4.22 -14.71 20.29
CA ALA A 83 -5.62 -15.00 19.99
C ALA A 83 -6.08 -14.27 18.71
N ALA A 84 -5.62 -13.03 18.50
CA ALA A 84 -5.90 -12.29 17.26
C ALA A 84 -5.09 -12.82 16.07
N ALA A 85 -3.86 -13.26 16.31
CA ALA A 85 -2.96 -13.81 15.30
C ALA A 85 -3.39 -15.20 14.79
N ASP A 86 -4.31 -15.88 15.46
CA ASP A 86 -4.80 -17.20 15.04
C ASP A 86 -5.48 -17.12 13.67
N GLY A 87 -4.89 -17.80 12.69
CA GLY A 87 -5.31 -17.77 11.29
C GLY A 87 -4.94 -16.48 10.55
N ALA A 88 -4.05 -15.64 11.09
CA ALA A 88 -3.56 -14.45 10.41
C ALA A 88 -2.62 -14.80 9.24
N ASP A 89 -2.74 -14.07 8.14
CA ASP A 89 -1.84 -14.19 6.99
C ASP A 89 -0.46 -13.62 7.31
N LEU A 90 -0.44 -12.53 8.07
CA LEU A 90 0.79 -11.86 8.50
C LEU A 90 0.68 -11.41 9.96
N ALA A 91 1.59 -11.89 10.79
CA ALA A 91 1.73 -11.49 12.17
C ALA A 91 3.07 -10.78 12.39
N VAL A 92 3.01 -9.55 12.87
CA VAL A 92 4.19 -8.73 13.16
C VAL A 92 4.35 -8.50 14.66
N VAL A 93 5.56 -8.73 15.20
CA VAL A 93 5.94 -8.24 16.52
C VAL A 93 7.04 -7.20 16.36
N TYR A 94 6.78 -6.01 16.86
CA TYR A 94 7.77 -4.96 17.03
C TYR A 94 8.08 -4.78 18.52
N TYR A 95 9.36 -4.69 18.85
CA TYR A 95 9.82 -4.44 20.21
C TYR A 95 10.93 -3.38 20.23
N SER A 96 10.74 -2.34 21.03
CA SER A 96 11.77 -1.37 21.40
C SER A 96 12.01 -1.42 22.91
N GLY A 97 13.28 -1.50 23.31
CA GLY A 97 13.66 -1.65 24.71
C GLY A 97 15.03 -2.30 24.92
N HIS A 98 15.31 -2.73 26.14
CA HIS A 98 16.50 -3.53 26.44
C HIS A 98 16.31 -4.95 25.92
N GLY A 99 17.34 -5.46 25.27
CA GLY A 99 17.49 -6.84 24.88
C GLY A 99 18.96 -7.25 25.01
N PHE A 100 19.24 -8.54 25.17
CA PHE A 100 20.62 -9.02 25.13
C PHE A 100 20.71 -10.52 24.86
N GLN A 101 21.90 -10.96 24.48
CA GLN A 101 22.22 -12.37 24.23
C GLN A 101 22.92 -13.00 25.43
N ILE A 102 22.57 -14.26 25.70
CA ILE A 102 23.42 -15.14 26.49
C ILE A 102 23.40 -16.53 25.86
N GLY A 103 24.58 -17.13 25.66
CA GLY A 103 24.67 -18.52 25.20
C GLY A 103 24.09 -18.77 23.79
N GLY A 104 23.94 -17.72 22.97
CA GLY A 104 23.27 -17.83 21.67
C GLY A 104 21.75 -17.68 21.72
N GLU A 105 21.16 -17.45 22.90
CA GLU A 105 19.74 -17.16 23.06
C GLU A 105 19.50 -15.66 23.24
N ASN A 106 18.38 -15.20 22.68
CA ASN A 106 17.97 -13.80 22.66
C ASN A 106 16.87 -13.53 23.68
N PHE A 107 17.05 -12.50 24.50
CA PHE A 107 16.13 -12.14 25.57
C PHE A 107 15.61 -10.71 25.41
N LEU A 108 14.29 -10.55 25.53
CA LEU A 108 13.60 -9.26 25.66
C LEU A 108 13.34 -9.01 27.15
N ILE A 109 13.57 -7.77 27.60
CA ILE A 109 13.62 -7.44 29.03
C ILE A 109 12.38 -6.64 29.45
N PRO A 110 11.52 -7.21 30.32
CA PRO A 110 10.43 -6.47 30.94
C PRO A 110 10.93 -5.38 31.91
N VAL A 111 10.12 -4.35 32.15
CA VAL A 111 10.53 -3.20 32.97
C VAL A 111 10.78 -3.51 34.45
N ASP A 112 10.25 -4.65 34.93
CA ASP A 112 10.41 -5.13 36.30
C ASP A 112 11.50 -6.19 36.48
N ALA A 113 12.25 -6.53 35.43
CA ALA A 113 13.32 -7.51 35.51
C ALA A 113 14.44 -7.05 36.46
N SER A 114 14.86 -7.97 37.33
CA SER A 114 15.88 -7.84 38.37
C SER A 114 16.78 -9.09 38.35
N LEU A 115 17.91 -9.03 37.64
CA LEU A 115 18.81 -10.18 37.47
C LEU A 115 19.90 -10.23 38.56
N LYS A 116 19.51 -10.62 39.78
CA LYS A 116 20.41 -10.70 40.94
C LYS A 116 21.09 -12.07 41.03
N ALA A 117 20.38 -13.15 40.70
CA ALA A 117 20.84 -14.54 40.64
C ALA A 117 21.02 -15.03 39.18
N ALA A 118 21.83 -16.09 38.96
CA ALA A 118 22.09 -16.60 37.61
C ALA A 118 20.83 -17.22 36.99
N ALA A 119 19.95 -17.78 37.83
CA ALA A 119 18.71 -18.40 37.42
C ALA A 119 17.61 -17.37 37.07
N ASP A 120 17.81 -16.09 37.42
CA ASP A 120 16.76 -15.07 37.25
C ASP A 120 16.43 -14.82 35.78
N ILE A 121 17.39 -15.01 34.86
CA ILE A 121 17.18 -14.72 33.44
C ILE A 121 16.05 -15.55 32.84
N GLU A 122 15.98 -16.85 33.16
CA GLU A 122 14.98 -17.75 32.59
C GLU A 122 13.57 -17.43 33.08
N VAL A 123 13.45 -16.82 34.26
CA VAL A 123 12.16 -16.52 34.90
C VAL A 123 11.71 -15.09 34.62
N GLN A 124 12.64 -14.14 34.56
CA GLN A 124 12.31 -12.71 34.51
C GLN A 124 12.38 -12.11 33.10
N ALA A 125 13.12 -12.71 32.17
CA ALA A 125 13.18 -12.25 30.79
C ALA A 125 12.26 -13.05 29.86
N VAL A 126 12.02 -12.55 28.65
CA VAL A 126 11.23 -13.23 27.62
C VAL A 126 12.17 -13.74 26.54
N LYS A 127 12.18 -15.05 26.30
CA LYS A 127 12.97 -15.65 25.21
C LYS A 127 12.34 -15.30 23.86
N LEU A 128 13.14 -14.78 22.94
CA LEU A 128 12.70 -14.46 21.59
C LEU A 128 12.25 -15.70 20.82
N ASP A 129 12.95 -16.82 21.03
CA ASP A 129 12.61 -18.09 20.39
C ASP A 129 11.22 -18.59 20.80
N ASP A 130 10.81 -18.38 22.06
CA ASP A 130 9.46 -18.73 22.53
C ASP A 130 8.38 -17.87 21.87
N VAL A 131 8.65 -16.57 21.68
CA VAL A 131 7.76 -15.65 20.96
C VAL A 131 7.60 -16.13 19.51
N LEU A 132 8.72 -16.41 18.85
CA LEU A 132 8.72 -16.87 17.46
C LEU A 132 8.03 -18.23 17.29
N GLN A 133 8.29 -19.18 18.18
CA GLN A 133 7.65 -20.50 18.16
C GLN A 133 6.13 -20.41 18.32
N GLN A 134 5.66 -19.59 19.26
CA GLN A 134 4.23 -19.40 19.48
C GLN A 134 3.55 -18.73 18.28
N LEU A 135 4.19 -17.72 17.67
CA LEU A 135 3.65 -17.08 16.46
C LEU A 135 3.54 -18.02 15.27
N ARG A 136 4.54 -18.88 15.05
CA ARG A 136 4.50 -19.90 13.99
C ARG A 136 3.29 -20.81 14.09
N SER A 137 2.82 -21.09 15.31
CA SER A 137 1.65 -21.93 15.53
C SER A 137 0.32 -21.23 15.22
N LYS A 138 0.34 -19.91 14.97
CA LYS A 138 -0.85 -19.06 14.84
C LYS A 138 -0.99 -18.39 13.48
N SER A 139 0.11 -17.93 12.86
CA SER A 139 0.06 -17.21 11.59
C SER A 139 0.79 -17.95 10.45
N LYS A 140 0.49 -17.55 9.21
CA LYS A 140 1.19 -18.08 8.01
C LYS A 140 2.60 -17.50 7.87
N ILE A 141 2.74 -16.20 8.12
CA ILE A 141 4.00 -15.45 8.03
C ILE A 141 4.26 -14.72 9.35
N GLN A 142 5.52 -14.77 9.81
CA GLN A 142 5.95 -14.08 11.04
C GLN A 142 7.02 -13.05 10.71
N VAL A 143 6.80 -11.82 11.13
CA VAL A 143 7.81 -10.76 11.06
C VAL A 143 8.10 -10.29 12.48
N ILE A 144 9.36 -10.31 12.87
CA ILE A 144 9.82 -9.77 14.14
C ILE A 144 10.78 -8.62 13.85
N ILE A 145 10.54 -7.46 14.44
CA ILE A 145 11.36 -6.26 14.28
C ILE A 145 11.83 -5.82 15.67
N LEU A 146 13.15 -5.85 15.89
CA LEU A 146 13.75 -5.57 17.18
C LEU A 146 14.59 -4.30 17.11
N ASP A 147 14.08 -3.25 17.75
CA ASP A 147 14.80 -2.01 18.03
C ASP A 147 15.33 -2.01 19.46
N ALA A 148 16.17 -3.01 19.73
CA ALA A 148 16.74 -3.21 21.03
C ALA A 148 18.26 -3.08 20.98
N CYS A 149 18.79 -2.50 22.05
CA CYS A 149 20.18 -2.72 22.40
C CYS A 149 20.44 -4.21 22.63
N ARG A 150 21.72 -4.50 22.67
CA ARG A 150 22.28 -5.82 22.44
C ARG A 150 23.27 -6.16 23.59
N ASN A 151 23.69 -5.17 24.37
CA ASN A 151 24.56 -5.29 25.52
C ASN A 151 23.80 -5.77 26.77
N ASN A 152 24.46 -6.55 27.63
CA ASN A 152 23.94 -6.89 28.95
C ASN A 152 23.90 -5.64 29.85
N PRO A 153 22.71 -5.12 30.23
CA PRO A 153 22.61 -3.93 31.07
C PRO A 153 22.85 -4.22 32.56
N PHE A 154 23.02 -5.50 32.94
CA PHE A 154 23.24 -5.93 34.31
C PHE A 154 24.74 -6.06 34.63
N PRO A 155 25.17 -5.71 35.86
CA PRO A 155 26.57 -5.82 36.28
C PRO A 155 27.05 -7.28 36.37
N ARG A 156 26.11 -8.22 36.44
CA ARG A 156 26.35 -9.66 36.51
C ARG A 156 26.81 -10.21 35.16
N LYS A 157 27.76 -11.16 35.20
CA LYS A 157 28.29 -11.81 33.99
C LYS A 157 27.91 -13.28 33.84
N ASP A 158 27.60 -14.02 34.91
CA ASP A 158 27.30 -15.46 34.80
C ASP A 158 25.81 -15.76 34.94
N TYR A 159 25.26 -16.58 34.06
CA TYR A 159 23.83 -16.91 33.98
C TYR A 159 23.60 -18.41 33.85
N TRP A 160 22.50 -18.91 34.39
CA TRP A 160 22.08 -20.30 34.19
C TRP A 160 21.17 -20.35 32.95
N LEU A 161 21.56 -21.16 31.98
CA LEU A 161 20.73 -21.53 30.84
C LEU A 161 20.75 -23.04 30.69
N ARG A 162 19.57 -23.68 30.67
CA ARG A 162 19.45 -25.13 30.38
C ARG A 162 20.37 -25.99 31.27
N ASP A 163 20.38 -25.70 32.57
CA ASP A 163 21.22 -26.34 33.59
C ASP A 163 22.74 -26.16 33.38
N GLN A 164 23.18 -25.16 32.60
CA GLN A 164 24.59 -24.80 32.41
C GLN A 164 24.88 -23.35 32.82
N LEU A 165 26.04 -23.13 33.45
CA LEU A 165 26.52 -21.79 33.78
C LEU A 165 27.24 -21.20 32.56
N ILE A 166 26.71 -20.10 32.04
CA ILE A 166 27.21 -19.39 30.85
C ILE A 166 27.62 -17.97 31.25
N THR A 167 28.84 -17.57 30.88
CA THR A 167 29.29 -16.18 31.06
C THR A 167 28.86 -15.34 29.86
N ALA A 168 28.04 -14.32 30.10
CA ALA A 168 27.64 -13.32 29.13
C ALA A 168 28.86 -12.55 28.62
N SER A 169 29.12 -12.65 27.32
CA SER A 169 29.92 -11.68 26.59
C SER A 169 29.10 -10.39 26.46
N GLY A 170 29.74 -9.22 26.58
CA GLY A 170 29.07 -7.91 26.49
C GLY A 170 28.59 -7.54 25.08
N THR A 171 28.34 -8.52 24.23
CA THR A 171 28.06 -8.36 22.81
C THR A 171 26.63 -8.79 22.50
N GLY A 172 26.14 -8.31 21.36
CA GLY A 172 24.75 -8.21 20.98
C GLY A 172 23.87 -9.45 20.95
N LEU A 173 22.58 -9.32 20.56
CA LEU A 173 21.66 -10.42 20.25
C LEU A 173 22.34 -11.46 19.31
N ALA A 174 22.01 -12.73 19.46
CA ALA A 174 22.49 -13.82 18.63
C ALA A 174 21.82 -13.81 17.25
N GLU A 175 22.49 -14.39 16.27
CA GLU A 175 21.83 -14.82 15.04
C GLU A 175 20.77 -15.88 15.36
N VAL A 176 19.52 -15.62 15.00
CA VAL A 176 18.44 -16.61 15.09
C VAL A 176 18.44 -17.44 13.81
N LYS A 177 18.57 -18.77 13.94
CA LYS A 177 18.41 -19.69 12.81
C LYS A 177 16.98 -19.59 12.29
N SER A 178 16.84 -19.19 11.03
CA SER A 178 15.54 -18.89 10.44
C SER A 178 14.67 -20.14 10.31
N SER A 179 13.40 -19.99 10.67
CA SER A 179 12.34 -20.97 10.49
C SER A 179 11.52 -20.69 9.26
N GLN A 180 10.93 -21.69 8.62
CA GLN A 180 10.09 -21.49 7.44
C GLN A 180 9.11 -20.31 7.61
N ASN A 181 9.09 -19.40 6.61
CA ASN A 181 8.20 -18.23 6.52
C ASN A 181 8.35 -17.16 7.62
N ALA A 182 9.57 -16.91 8.08
CA ALA A 182 9.85 -15.86 9.04
C ALA A 182 10.84 -14.81 8.51
N LEU A 183 10.68 -13.57 8.97
CA LEU A 183 11.70 -12.52 8.88
C LEU A 183 11.95 -11.93 10.26
N ILE A 184 13.22 -11.82 10.63
CA ILE A 184 13.65 -11.19 11.88
C ILE A 184 14.59 -10.05 11.50
N ALA A 185 14.16 -8.82 11.76
CA ALA A 185 14.92 -7.61 11.54
C ALA A 185 15.44 -7.08 12.88
N PHE A 186 16.66 -6.57 12.86
CA PHE A 186 17.32 -6.00 14.02
C PHE A 186 17.86 -4.61 13.69
N ALA A 187 17.74 -3.68 14.64
CA ALA A 187 18.22 -2.31 14.47
C ALA A 187 19.74 -2.19 14.27
N THR A 188 20.51 -3.20 14.70
CA THR A 188 21.96 -3.25 14.53
C THR A 188 22.42 -4.68 14.25
N GLY A 189 23.64 -4.81 13.73
CA GLY A 189 24.25 -6.09 13.37
C GLY A 189 24.55 -6.99 14.58
N PRO A 190 24.89 -8.27 14.33
CA PRO A 190 25.44 -9.15 15.36
C PRO A 190 26.59 -8.48 16.11
N ASP A 191 26.63 -8.66 17.44
CA ASP A 191 27.67 -8.12 18.31
C ASP A 191 27.83 -6.58 18.37
N ALA A 192 26.96 -5.81 17.69
CA ALA A 192 26.99 -4.35 17.65
C ALA A 192 25.91 -3.70 18.56
N ILE A 193 26.09 -2.40 18.87
CA ILE A 193 25.18 -1.61 19.71
C ILE A 193 24.22 -0.81 18.81
N ALA A 194 22.96 -0.67 19.24
CA ALA A 194 21.99 0.22 18.60
C ALA A 194 22.09 1.61 19.24
N TYR A 195 22.07 2.67 18.44
CA TYR A 195 22.15 4.03 18.93
C TYR A 195 20.75 4.58 19.21
N ASP A 196 20.59 5.21 20.37
CA ASP A 196 19.39 5.99 20.69
C ASP A 196 19.27 7.26 19.82
N GLY A 197 20.34 7.67 19.14
CA GLY A 197 20.37 8.89 18.33
C GLY A 197 20.24 10.17 19.17
N THR A 198 20.13 11.31 18.49
CA THR A 198 19.99 12.64 19.13
C THR A 198 18.57 13.21 19.04
N GLY A 199 17.66 12.50 18.37
CA GLY A 199 16.29 12.91 18.11
C GLY A 199 15.30 12.50 19.20
N ASN A 200 14.02 12.50 18.82
CA ASN A 200 12.89 12.06 19.65
C ASN A 200 12.51 10.59 19.45
N ALA A 201 13.06 9.93 18.43
CA ALA A 201 12.86 8.53 18.10
C ALA A 201 14.22 7.93 17.68
N SER A 202 14.35 6.61 17.75
CA SER A 202 15.58 5.94 17.33
C SER A 202 15.81 6.12 15.82
N PRO A 203 17.07 6.10 15.34
CA PRO A 203 17.38 6.15 13.92
C PRO A 203 16.71 5.02 13.13
N PHE A 204 16.64 3.82 13.71
CA PHE A 204 16.05 2.66 13.07
C PHE A 204 14.54 2.78 12.94
N SER A 205 13.84 3.09 14.03
CA SER A 205 12.38 3.24 14.02
C SER A 205 11.94 4.40 13.17
N SER A 206 12.65 5.53 13.21
CA SER A 206 12.40 6.65 12.31
C SER A 206 12.53 6.26 10.84
N ALA A 207 13.58 5.52 10.47
CA ALA A 207 13.76 5.03 9.11
C ALA A 207 12.71 4.00 8.71
N PHE A 208 12.41 3.04 9.59
CA PHE A 208 11.38 2.02 9.37
C PHE A 208 10.01 2.65 9.13
N SER A 209 9.56 3.54 10.01
CA SER A 209 8.24 4.18 9.89
C SER A 209 8.06 4.95 8.58
N ARG A 210 9.13 5.57 8.05
CA ARG A 210 9.09 6.20 6.72
C ARG A 210 9.03 5.19 5.58
N ARG A 211 9.89 4.16 5.62
CA ARG A 211 10.06 3.21 4.50
C ARG A 211 8.97 2.15 4.45
N ALA A 212 8.39 1.77 5.59
CA ALA A 212 7.32 0.76 5.65
C ALA A 212 6.00 1.22 5.01
N LEU A 213 5.80 2.52 4.84
CA LEU A 213 4.67 3.10 4.11
C LEU A 213 4.91 3.18 2.60
N ALA A 214 6.08 2.77 2.11
CA ALA A 214 6.33 2.72 0.67
C ALA A 214 5.39 1.67 0.04
N PRO A 215 4.48 2.08 -0.85
CA PRO A 215 3.43 1.21 -1.33
C PRO A 215 4.01 0.10 -2.20
N ASN A 216 3.45 -1.11 -2.04
CA ASN A 216 3.76 -2.27 -2.87
C ASN A 216 5.25 -2.65 -2.89
N GLN A 217 6.01 -2.23 -1.88
CA GLN A 217 7.40 -2.64 -1.71
C GLN A 217 7.49 -3.92 -0.88
N GLU A 218 8.27 -4.86 -1.40
CA GLU A 218 8.61 -6.09 -0.68
C GLU A 218 9.47 -5.77 0.56
N ILE A 219 9.21 -6.47 1.66
CA ILE A 219 9.75 -6.14 2.99
C ILE A 219 11.27 -6.20 3.06
N ARG A 220 11.95 -7.10 2.34
CA ARG A 220 13.42 -7.13 2.29
C ARG A 220 13.96 -5.91 1.56
N ALA A 221 13.28 -5.44 0.51
CA ALA A 221 13.63 -4.18 -0.14
C ALA A 221 13.42 -2.97 0.80
N VAL A 222 12.33 -2.96 1.57
CA VAL A 222 12.09 -1.97 2.63
C VAL A 222 13.23 -2.00 3.66
N MET A 223 13.59 -3.18 4.18
CA MET A 223 14.66 -3.33 5.17
C MET A 223 16.03 -2.91 4.61
N ALA A 224 16.32 -3.17 3.33
CA ALA A 224 17.53 -2.68 2.67
C ALA A 224 17.54 -1.14 2.58
N ALA A 225 16.40 -0.50 2.34
CA ALA A 225 16.28 0.95 2.36
C ALA A 225 16.43 1.52 3.79
N VAL A 226 15.83 0.87 4.79
CA VAL A 226 16.01 1.20 6.21
C VAL A 226 17.49 1.13 6.59
N ARG A 227 18.20 0.07 6.18
CA ARG A 227 19.65 -0.07 6.42
C ARG A 227 20.43 1.11 5.84
N ARG A 228 20.14 1.53 4.61
CA ARG A 228 20.79 2.69 3.99
C ARG A 228 20.55 3.97 4.79
N ASP A 229 19.30 4.26 5.14
CA ASP A 229 18.92 5.45 5.91
C ASP A 229 19.61 5.49 7.28
N VAL A 230 19.69 4.34 7.98
CA VAL A 230 20.32 4.25 9.30
C VAL A 230 21.83 4.40 9.21
N VAL A 231 22.48 3.75 8.24
CA VAL A 231 23.92 3.90 8.01
C VAL A 231 24.27 5.36 7.71
N GLU A 232 23.49 6.04 6.88
CA GLU A 232 23.67 7.45 6.58
C GLU A 232 23.48 8.33 7.83
N ALA A 233 22.36 8.18 8.54
CA ALA A 233 22.04 8.96 9.72
C ALA A 233 23.04 8.79 10.87
N THR A 234 23.62 7.58 11.00
CA THR A 234 24.60 7.25 12.04
C THR A 234 26.05 7.32 11.58
N LYS A 235 26.30 7.76 10.34
CA LYS A 235 27.64 7.81 9.73
C LYS A 235 28.38 6.46 9.80
N GLY A 236 27.63 5.37 9.62
CA GLY A 236 28.14 3.99 9.66
C GLY A 236 28.30 3.39 11.05
N ALA A 237 27.92 4.11 12.13
CA ALA A 237 28.03 3.58 13.49
C ALA A 237 27.00 2.48 13.79
N GLN A 238 25.88 2.48 13.08
CA GLN A 238 24.82 1.47 13.19
C GLN A 238 24.49 0.89 11.81
N VAL A 239 24.44 -0.44 11.73
CA VAL A 239 24.09 -1.16 10.50
C VAL A 239 22.97 -2.15 10.82
N PRO A 240 21.71 -1.88 10.45
CA PRO A 240 20.62 -2.83 10.61
C PRO A 240 20.88 -4.15 9.87
N TRP A 241 20.35 -5.24 10.43
CA TRP A 241 20.54 -6.59 9.91
C TRP A 241 19.22 -7.36 9.89
N GLU A 242 19.04 -8.27 8.94
CA GLU A 242 17.87 -9.15 8.88
C GLU A 242 18.24 -10.59 8.54
N ASN A 243 17.49 -11.50 9.13
CA ASN A 243 17.49 -12.92 8.80
C ASN A 243 16.13 -13.27 8.22
N SER A 244 16.10 -13.83 7.01
CA SER A 244 14.86 -14.16 6.31
C SER A 244 14.87 -15.58 5.77
N SER A 245 13.72 -16.21 5.91
CA SER A 245 13.32 -17.52 5.36
C SER A 245 11.92 -17.41 4.74
N LEU A 246 11.52 -16.18 4.38
CA LEU A 246 10.30 -15.91 3.64
C LEU A 246 10.36 -16.61 2.29
N ILE A 247 9.34 -17.43 1.99
CA ILE A 247 9.17 -18.06 0.68
C ILE A 247 8.45 -17.08 -0.25
N ASP A 248 7.34 -16.50 0.22
CA ASP A 248 6.51 -15.57 -0.53
C ASP A 248 6.91 -14.11 -0.29
N GLU A 249 6.52 -13.23 -1.22
CA GLU A 249 6.68 -11.79 -1.07
C GLU A 249 5.77 -11.26 0.04
N VAL A 250 6.36 -10.50 0.96
CA VAL A 250 5.64 -9.80 2.02
C VAL A 250 5.68 -8.32 1.73
N VAL A 251 4.52 -7.70 1.64
CA VAL A 251 4.35 -6.26 1.48
C VAL A 251 3.62 -5.72 2.71
N LEU A 252 4.23 -4.74 3.39
CA LEU A 252 3.66 -4.10 4.57
C LEU A 252 2.49 -3.19 4.17
N MET A 253 2.77 -2.17 3.35
CA MET A 253 1.77 -1.26 2.79
C MET A 253 1.31 -1.76 1.42
N ARG A 254 0.16 -2.44 1.38
CA ARG A 254 -0.51 -2.74 0.11
C ARG A 254 -1.42 -1.57 -0.24
N ARG A 255 -1.21 -0.94 -1.40
CA ARG A 255 -2.17 0.01 -1.97
C ARG A 255 -2.83 -0.62 -3.18
N ALA A 256 -4.16 -0.70 -3.14
CA ALA A 256 -4.96 -0.89 -4.33
C ALA A 256 -4.98 0.44 -5.09
N SER A 257 -4.74 0.37 -6.40
CA SER A 257 -5.09 1.40 -7.39
C SER A 257 -4.13 2.59 -7.55
N ARG A 258 -3.53 2.64 -8.75
CA ARG A 258 -3.00 3.85 -9.39
C ARG A 258 -4.13 4.90 -9.51
N PRO A 259 -3.83 6.21 -9.69
CA PRO A 259 -4.85 7.20 -10.02
C PRO A 259 -5.73 6.69 -11.18
N ALA A 260 -7.04 6.57 -10.98
CA ALA A 260 -7.92 6.00 -11.99
C ALA A 260 -8.29 7.08 -13.02
N LEU A 261 -7.98 6.81 -14.29
CA LEU A 261 -8.49 7.56 -15.44
C LEU A 261 -9.34 6.60 -16.28
N PRO A 262 -10.45 7.07 -16.88
CA PRO A 262 -11.10 6.30 -17.93
C PRO A 262 -10.06 6.03 -19.04
N PRO A 263 -9.91 4.78 -19.52
CA PRO A 263 -8.82 4.43 -20.44
C PRO A 263 -8.92 5.16 -21.78
N VAL A 264 -10.14 5.48 -22.23
CA VAL A 264 -10.39 6.31 -23.41
C VAL A 264 -11.58 7.23 -23.16
N LEU A 265 -11.38 8.53 -23.33
CA LEU A 265 -12.45 9.53 -23.40
C LEU A 265 -12.61 9.98 -24.85
N GLU A 266 -13.84 10.22 -25.30
CA GLU A 266 -14.11 10.79 -26.62
C GLU A 266 -14.68 12.20 -26.47
N LYS A 267 -14.11 13.17 -27.20
CA LYS A 267 -14.57 14.56 -27.20
C LYS A 267 -14.71 15.08 -28.63
N THR A 268 -15.80 15.77 -28.93
CA THR A 268 -15.93 16.51 -30.19
C THR A 268 -15.38 17.92 -30.01
N VAL A 269 -14.49 18.36 -30.89
CA VAL A 269 -13.87 19.70 -30.86
C VAL A 269 -14.14 20.41 -32.19
N PRO A 270 -14.86 21.53 -32.19
CA PRO A 270 -15.03 22.35 -33.39
C PRO A 270 -13.73 23.08 -33.78
N SER A 271 -13.36 23.03 -35.05
CA SER A 271 -12.24 23.80 -35.61
C SER A 271 -12.63 25.26 -35.86
N GLY A 272 -11.68 26.17 -35.70
CA GLY A 272 -11.82 27.57 -36.10
C GLY A 272 -12.65 28.46 -35.17
N VAL A 273 -13.08 27.96 -34.01
CA VAL A 273 -13.89 28.72 -33.03
C VAL A 273 -13.09 29.21 -31.83
N GLY A 274 -11.78 28.91 -31.78
CA GLY A 274 -10.90 29.22 -30.66
C GLY A 274 -10.81 28.09 -29.62
N PRO A 275 -10.19 28.35 -28.45
CA PRO A 275 -9.99 27.33 -27.42
C PRO A 275 -11.29 26.77 -26.85
N VAL A 276 -11.42 25.45 -26.86
CA VAL A 276 -12.58 24.71 -26.35
C VAL A 276 -12.18 23.93 -25.10
N ALA A 277 -12.97 24.04 -24.02
CA ALA A 277 -12.74 23.31 -22.77
C ALA A 277 -12.97 21.80 -22.95
N LEU A 278 -12.02 21.00 -22.44
CA LEU A 278 -12.09 19.55 -22.54
C LEU A 278 -12.93 18.92 -21.42
N ASP A 279 -13.00 19.55 -20.25
CA ASP A 279 -13.76 19.12 -19.06
C ASP A 279 -13.41 17.70 -18.59
N LEU A 280 -12.12 17.40 -18.64
CA LEU A 280 -11.57 16.16 -18.14
C LEU A 280 -11.83 16.03 -16.63
N PRO A 281 -12.15 14.82 -16.13
CA PRO A 281 -12.37 14.62 -14.70
C PRO A 281 -11.09 14.93 -13.92
N VAL A 282 -11.24 15.48 -12.72
CA VAL A 282 -10.12 15.62 -11.78
C VAL A 282 -9.65 14.21 -11.42
N PRO A 283 -8.36 13.86 -11.61
CA PRO A 283 -7.83 12.60 -11.13
C PRO A 283 -7.90 12.57 -9.61
N VAL A 284 -8.38 11.47 -9.05
CA VAL A 284 -8.47 11.27 -7.62
C VAL A 284 -7.50 10.16 -7.24
N ASP A 285 -6.61 10.46 -6.31
CA ASP A 285 -5.82 9.46 -5.61
C ASP A 285 -6.71 8.82 -4.52
N VAL A 286 -6.68 7.49 -4.41
CA VAL A 286 -7.56 6.76 -3.48
C VAL A 286 -7.28 7.11 -2.02
N ASP A 287 -6.10 7.62 -1.70
CA ASP A 287 -5.69 8.05 -0.37
C ASP A 287 -5.80 9.58 -0.19
N GLY A 288 -6.34 10.29 -1.18
CA GLY A 288 -6.48 11.75 -1.17
C GLY A 288 -5.17 12.51 -1.38
N GLY A 289 -4.12 11.84 -1.87
CA GLY A 289 -2.84 12.46 -2.20
C GLY A 289 -2.93 13.46 -3.37
N ALA A 290 -1.92 14.33 -3.46
CA ALA A 290 -1.80 15.22 -4.61
C ALA A 290 -1.45 14.41 -5.87
N VAL A 291 -2.16 14.69 -6.97
CA VAL A 291 -1.89 14.09 -8.28
C VAL A 291 -1.35 15.16 -9.21
N THR A 292 -0.28 14.85 -9.92
CA THR A 292 0.28 15.65 -11.01
C THR A 292 0.05 14.95 -12.35
N ILE A 293 0.00 15.72 -13.43
CA ILE A 293 -0.26 15.22 -14.77
C ILE A 293 0.84 15.69 -15.70
N SER A 294 1.27 14.82 -16.61
CA SER A 294 2.13 15.15 -17.74
C SER A 294 1.44 14.80 -19.05
N ILE A 295 1.66 15.64 -20.06
CA ILE A 295 1.25 15.34 -21.43
C ILE A 295 2.34 14.47 -22.06
N GLU A 296 2.03 13.22 -22.38
CA GLU A 296 2.98 12.28 -23.00
C GLU A 296 3.00 12.43 -24.53
N ARG A 297 1.83 12.71 -25.11
CA ARG A 297 1.67 12.97 -26.54
C ARG A 297 0.63 14.05 -26.78
N ALA A 298 1.07 15.20 -27.30
CA ALA A 298 0.18 16.29 -27.68
C ALA A 298 -0.64 15.93 -28.96
N PRO A 299 -1.85 16.51 -29.11
CA PRO A 299 -2.66 16.38 -30.33
C PRO A 299 -1.93 16.94 -31.57
N ALA A 300 -2.18 16.35 -32.73
CA ALA A 300 -1.56 16.76 -33.99
C ALA A 300 -2.33 17.89 -34.70
N LEU A 301 -3.64 17.95 -34.53
CA LEU A 301 -4.54 18.88 -35.22
C LEU A 301 -4.76 20.18 -34.42
N GLY A 302 -4.36 20.24 -33.16
CA GLY A 302 -4.61 21.39 -32.29
C GLY A 302 -3.52 21.63 -31.25
N ARG A 303 -3.69 22.71 -30.48
CA ARG A 303 -2.79 23.09 -29.38
C ARG A 303 -3.51 23.00 -28.05
N LEU A 304 -2.85 22.45 -27.05
CA LEU A 304 -3.35 22.43 -25.68
C LEU A 304 -3.04 23.74 -24.98
N MET A 305 -4.03 24.27 -24.28
CA MET A 305 -3.99 25.54 -23.57
C MET A 305 -4.51 25.34 -22.15
N LEU A 306 -3.88 25.98 -21.16
CA LEU A 306 -4.37 26.05 -19.78
C LEU A 306 -4.31 27.50 -19.33
N ASP A 307 -5.43 28.05 -18.87
CA ASP A 307 -5.57 29.45 -18.47
C ASP A 307 -4.97 30.44 -19.51
N GLY A 308 -5.19 30.15 -20.79
CA GLY A 308 -4.73 30.99 -21.92
C GLY A 308 -3.25 30.82 -22.31
N LYS A 309 -2.51 29.90 -21.68
CA LYS A 309 -1.11 29.61 -22.02
C LYS A 309 -0.96 28.24 -22.68
N PRO A 310 -0.09 28.09 -23.70
CA PRO A 310 0.16 26.79 -24.32
C PRO A 310 0.88 25.85 -23.33
N ILE A 311 0.52 24.57 -23.39
CA ILE A 311 1.12 23.49 -22.59
C ILE A 311 2.03 22.64 -23.48
N ALA A 312 3.25 22.38 -23.01
CA ALA A 312 4.21 21.51 -23.69
C ALA A 312 4.13 20.05 -23.20
N THR A 313 4.55 19.12 -24.06
CA THR A 313 4.77 17.71 -23.68
C THR A 313 5.74 17.62 -22.49
N GLY A 314 5.41 16.77 -21.51
CA GLY A 314 6.19 16.56 -20.29
C GLY A 314 6.07 17.68 -19.25
N GLN A 315 5.40 18.80 -19.55
CA GLN A 315 5.17 19.87 -18.57
C GLN A 315 4.20 19.38 -17.48
N PRO A 316 4.56 19.49 -16.18
CA PRO A 316 3.69 19.08 -15.09
C PRO A 316 2.52 20.05 -14.92
N ILE A 317 1.34 19.48 -14.70
CA ILE A 317 0.07 20.17 -14.44
C ILE A 317 -0.51 19.60 -13.14
N GLU A 318 -1.10 20.43 -12.29
CA GLU A 318 -1.78 19.92 -11.09
C GLU A 318 -3.09 19.20 -11.46
N GLY A 319 -3.41 18.11 -10.77
CA GLY A 319 -4.61 17.30 -11.03
C GLY A 319 -5.91 18.09 -11.05
N LYS A 320 -6.03 19.06 -10.13
CA LYS A 320 -7.19 19.97 -10.03
C LYS A 320 -7.35 20.92 -11.22
N ASP A 321 -6.31 21.10 -12.02
CA ASP A 321 -6.30 22.00 -13.17
C ASP A 321 -6.69 21.29 -14.47
N LEU A 322 -6.68 19.96 -14.49
CA LEU A 322 -7.03 19.15 -15.67
C LEU A 322 -8.41 19.49 -16.27
N PRO A 323 -9.48 19.74 -15.48
CA PRO A 323 -10.77 20.14 -16.04
C PRO A 323 -10.72 21.44 -16.84
N ARG A 324 -9.76 22.32 -16.55
CA ARG A 324 -9.59 23.62 -17.21
C ARG A 324 -8.73 23.55 -18.47
N LEU A 325 -8.23 22.36 -18.83
CA LEU A 325 -7.48 22.16 -20.06
C LEU A 325 -8.37 22.41 -21.28
N GLN A 326 -7.85 23.18 -22.22
CA GLN A 326 -8.52 23.58 -23.46
C GLN A 326 -7.75 23.08 -24.68
N MET A 327 -8.45 22.82 -25.78
CA MET A 327 -7.87 22.52 -27.09
C MET A 327 -8.28 23.62 -28.08
N ASP A 328 -7.30 24.20 -28.76
CA ASP A 328 -7.51 25.16 -29.85
C ASP A 328 -7.12 24.53 -31.19
N VAL A 329 -8.08 24.44 -32.11
CA VAL A 329 -7.91 23.84 -33.43
C VAL A 329 -8.05 24.94 -34.50
N PRO A 330 -7.00 25.25 -35.27
CA PRO A 330 -7.04 26.31 -36.27
C PRO A 330 -7.98 25.98 -37.44
N LYS A 331 -8.39 27.02 -38.19
CA LYS A 331 -9.16 26.87 -39.44
C LYS A 331 -8.34 26.15 -40.51
N GLY A 332 -8.99 25.30 -41.31
CA GLY A 332 -8.36 24.59 -42.44
C GLY A 332 -8.09 23.10 -42.23
N ALA A 333 -8.67 22.46 -41.21
CA ALA A 333 -8.77 21.00 -41.16
C ALA A 333 -9.89 20.53 -42.11
N ASP A 334 -9.65 20.63 -43.42
CA ASP A 334 -10.65 20.45 -44.50
C ASP A 334 -11.01 18.97 -44.78
N ALA A 335 -11.13 18.13 -43.75
CA ALA A 335 -11.83 16.85 -43.89
C ALA A 335 -12.91 16.75 -42.82
N GLU A 336 -14.14 16.43 -43.25
CA GLU A 336 -15.21 16.04 -42.34
C GLU A 336 -14.71 14.87 -41.46
N ASP A 337 -14.94 14.96 -40.14
CA ASP A 337 -14.67 13.90 -39.16
C ASP A 337 -13.22 13.39 -39.07
N GLN A 338 -12.24 14.30 -38.87
CA GLN A 338 -10.88 13.89 -38.53
C GLN A 338 -10.77 13.41 -37.07
N VAL A 339 -10.00 12.36 -36.84
CA VAL A 339 -9.71 11.84 -35.50
C VAL A 339 -8.30 12.21 -35.09
N ASP A 340 -8.15 12.75 -33.87
CA ASP A 340 -6.87 13.06 -33.25
C ASP A 340 -6.80 12.48 -31.83
N MET A 341 -5.62 12.52 -31.22
CA MET A 341 -5.39 11.88 -29.92
C MET A 341 -4.46 12.70 -29.03
N LEU A 342 -4.81 12.75 -27.75
CA LEU A 342 -3.96 13.19 -26.65
C LEU A 342 -3.67 11.99 -25.74
N ALA A 343 -2.40 11.73 -25.44
CA ALA A 343 -2.00 10.82 -24.37
C ALA A 343 -1.41 11.60 -23.20
N TYR A 344 -1.83 11.27 -21.99
CA TYR A 344 -1.40 11.92 -20.76
C TYR A 344 -1.20 10.89 -19.65
N ALA A 345 -0.33 11.21 -18.70
CA ALA A 345 -0.05 10.37 -17.55
C ALA A 345 -0.33 11.14 -16.26
N THR A 346 -0.82 10.43 -15.24
CA THR A 346 -0.98 10.90 -13.87
C THR A 346 0.11 10.31 -13.01
N HIS A 347 0.58 11.08 -12.03
CA HIS A 347 1.62 10.70 -11.10
C HIS A 347 1.22 11.14 -9.69
N ASP A 348 1.32 10.24 -8.74
CA ASP A 348 1.16 10.54 -7.32
C ASP A 348 2.51 10.87 -6.65
N GLU A 349 2.47 11.31 -5.40
CA GLU A 349 3.66 11.68 -4.61
C GLU A 349 4.54 10.46 -4.23
N TRP A 350 4.05 9.25 -4.45
CA TRP A 350 4.67 7.98 -4.07
C TRP A 350 5.22 7.20 -5.27
N GLY A 351 5.22 7.80 -6.47
CA GLY A 351 5.75 7.21 -7.69
C GLY A 351 4.79 6.26 -8.42
N GLY A 352 3.53 6.17 -7.97
CA GLY A 352 2.46 5.53 -8.72
C GLY A 352 1.98 6.43 -9.85
N GLY A 353 1.48 5.82 -10.92
CA GLY A 353 0.97 6.55 -12.05
C GLY A 353 0.08 5.73 -12.96
N SER A 354 -0.72 6.43 -13.76
CA SER A 354 -1.68 5.85 -14.70
C SER A 354 -1.70 6.64 -16.01
N GLN A 355 -2.03 6.01 -17.12
CA GLN A 355 -2.11 6.64 -18.43
C GLN A 355 -3.56 6.76 -18.89
N GLY A 356 -3.88 7.88 -19.52
CA GLY A 356 -5.16 8.13 -20.16
C GLY A 356 -4.99 8.50 -21.62
N ILE A 357 -5.98 8.13 -22.44
CA ILE A 357 -6.07 8.53 -23.84
C ILE A 357 -7.35 9.34 -24.03
N LEU A 358 -7.24 10.49 -24.69
CA LEU A 358 -8.37 11.29 -25.13
C LEU A 358 -8.39 11.30 -26.65
N VAL A 359 -9.47 10.81 -27.23
CA VAL A 359 -9.73 10.81 -28.67
C VAL A 359 -10.59 12.00 -29.01
N PHE A 360 -10.12 12.82 -29.95
CA PHE A 360 -10.85 13.97 -30.46
C PHE A 360 -11.50 13.63 -31.79
N ARG A 361 -12.79 13.93 -31.94
CA ARG A 361 -13.42 14.09 -33.25
C ARG A 361 -13.45 15.57 -33.59
N VAL A 362 -12.64 15.97 -34.57
CA VAL A 362 -12.57 17.34 -35.04
C VAL A 362 -13.64 17.57 -36.10
N LYS A 363 -14.51 18.55 -35.87
CA LYS A 363 -15.59 18.93 -36.79
C LYS A 363 -15.47 20.38 -37.21
N ASN A 364 -15.98 20.73 -38.39
CA ASN A 364 -15.96 22.10 -38.88
C ASN A 364 -16.87 23.01 -38.01
N GLY A 365 -16.29 24.06 -37.43
CA GLY A 365 -17.00 25.05 -36.62
C GLY A 365 -17.55 26.25 -37.40
N ASP A 366 -17.33 26.33 -38.71
CA ASP A 366 -17.81 27.44 -39.54
C ASP A 366 -19.29 27.31 -39.96
N GLY A 367 -19.91 28.45 -40.30
CA GLY A 367 -21.28 28.51 -40.82
C GLY A 367 -22.39 28.30 -39.77
N THR A 368 -23.62 28.13 -40.24
CA THR A 368 -24.80 27.91 -39.38
C THR A 368 -24.77 26.56 -38.67
N ALA A 369 -24.26 25.52 -39.33
CA ALA A 369 -24.07 24.19 -38.75
C ALA A 369 -23.03 24.19 -37.62
N GLY A 370 -21.91 24.90 -37.80
CA GLY A 370 -20.90 25.06 -36.74
C GLY A 370 -21.43 25.81 -35.51
N LYS A 371 -22.23 26.86 -35.70
CA LYS A 371 -22.90 27.58 -34.58
C LYS A 371 -23.88 26.69 -33.81
N GLN A 372 -24.63 25.85 -34.52
CA GLN A 372 -25.53 24.87 -33.90
C GLN A 372 -24.75 23.80 -33.13
N LEU A 373 -23.63 23.31 -33.69
CA LEU A 373 -22.74 22.36 -33.03
C LEU A 373 -22.18 22.94 -31.72
N VAL A 374 -21.63 24.16 -31.73
CA VAL A 374 -21.12 24.83 -30.52
C VAL A 374 -22.21 24.95 -29.45
N THR A 375 -23.41 25.39 -29.84
CA THR A 375 -24.55 25.53 -28.91
C THR A 375 -24.96 24.17 -28.32
N SER A 376 -24.94 23.10 -29.12
CA SER A 376 -25.28 21.74 -28.65
C SER A 376 -24.25 21.21 -27.65
N LEU A 377 -22.95 21.40 -27.92
CA LEU A 377 -21.88 20.98 -27.04
C LEU A 377 -21.92 21.71 -25.69
N GLU A 378 -22.19 23.02 -25.70
CA GLU A 378 -22.38 23.80 -24.46
C GLU A 378 -23.57 23.30 -23.62
N SER A 379 -24.63 22.82 -24.27
CA SER A 379 -25.81 22.26 -23.59
C SER A 379 -25.54 20.87 -22.99
N GLU A 380 -24.84 19.99 -23.72
CA GLU A 380 -24.43 18.67 -23.23
C GLU A 380 -23.47 18.79 -22.04
N GLN A 381 -22.55 19.76 -22.11
CA GLN A 381 -21.58 20.04 -21.05
C GLN A 381 -22.28 20.50 -19.76
N LYS A 382 -23.25 21.41 -19.85
CA LYS A 382 -24.06 21.83 -18.70
C LYS A 382 -24.83 20.68 -18.06
N GLN A 383 -25.32 19.74 -18.87
CA GLN A 383 -26.08 18.58 -18.38
C GLN A 383 -25.17 17.52 -17.71
N GLN A 384 -23.98 17.25 -18.27
CA GLN A 384 -23.00 16.35 -17.66
C GLN A 384 -22.44 16.88 -16.33
N VAL A 385 -22.24 18.20 -16.19
CA VAL A 385 -21.80 18.80 -14.92
C VAL A 385 -22.85 18.62 -13.81
N VAL A 386 -24.14 18.71 -14.16
CA VAL A 386 -25.25 18.49 -13.22
C VAL A 386 -25.35 17.03 -12.80
N GLU A 387 -25.20 16.08 -13.72
CA GLU A 387 -25.20 14.64 -13.40
C GLU A 387 -23.97 14.22 -12.58
N ARG A 388 -22.77 14.74 -12.88
CA ARG A 388 -21.56 14.47 -12.08
C ARG A 388 -21.67 14.98 -10.65
N GLY A 389 -22.35 16.10 -10.41
CA GLY A 389 -22.63 16.61 -9.05
C GLY A 389 -23.48 15.67 -8.19
N ILE A 390 -24.23 14.76 -8.81
CA ILE A 390 -25.10 13.78 -8.14
C ILE A 390 -24.37 12.42 -7.97
N HIS A 391 -23.45 12.06 -8.87
CA HIS A 391 -22.80 10.74 -8.91
C HIS A 391 -21.47 10.59 -8.13
N ILE A 392 -20.85 11.68 -7.64
CA ILE A 392 -19.59 11.62 -6.86
C ILE A 392 -19.74 10.94 -5.48
N ALA A 393 -20.96 10.58 -5.07
CA ALA A 393 -21.20 9.85 -3.82
C ALA A 393 -21.05 8.31 -3.91
N GLY A 394 -20.70 7.70 -5.06
CA GLY A 394 -20.78 6.22 -5.12
C GLY A 394 -20.11 5.42 -6.24
N ALA A 395 -19.09 5.90 -6.97
CA ALA A 395 -18.46 5.04 -7.98
C ALA A 395 -16.97 5.33 -8.20
N ALA A 396 -16.12 4.39 -7.77
CA ALA A 396 -14.72 4.31 -8.18
C ALA A 396 -14.21 2.86 -8.10
N GLU A 397 -14.65 2.00 -9.02
CA GLU A 397 -13.94 0.75 -9.35
C GLU A 397 -14.02 0.55 -10.87
N ALA A 398 -12.88 0.62 -11.55
CA ALA A 398 -12.78 0.38 -12.99
C ALA A 398 -11.84 -0.81 -13.24
N ILE A 399 -12.50 -1.89 -13.69
CA ILE A 399 -12.06 -3.05 -14.48
C ILE A 399 -10.61 -2.94 -14.98
N GLU A 400 -9.76 -3.88 -14.57
CA GLU A 400 -8.42 -4.08 -15.14
C GLU A 400 -8.52 -4.35 -16.66
N ASN A 401 -7.60 -3.78 -17.44
CA ASN A 401 -7.49 -4.10 -18.86
C ASN A 401 -7.14 -5.59 -19.02
N HIS A 402 -8.08 -6.38 -19.54
CA HIS A 402 -7.84 -7.77 -19.91
C HIS A 402 -7.73 -7.89 -21.44
N ASP A 403 -6.64 -8.50 -21.90
CA ASP A 403 -6.54 -8.97 -23.28
C ASP A 403 -7.46 -10.19 -23.46
N VAL A 404 -8.42 -10.10 -24.38
CA VAL A 404 -9.37 -11.18 -24.68
C VAL A 404 -9.06 -11.77 -26.05
N ASP A 405 -8.51 -12.98 -26.08
CA ASP A 405 -8.27 -13.73 -27.30
C ASP A 405 -9.54 -14.45 -27.76
N VAL A 406 -10.02 -14.11 -28.97
CA VAL A 406 -11.20 -14.74 -29.58
C VAL A 406 -10.78 -15.52 -30.82
N PRO A 407 -10.97 -16.85 -30.87
CA PRO A 407 -10.67 -17.66 -32.06
C PRO A 407 -11.53 -17.25 -33.25
N VAL A 408 -10.93 -17.16 -34.44
CA VAL A 408 -11.66 -16.82 -35.67
C VAL A 408 -12.46 -18.03 -36.17
N GLY A 409 -13.75 -17.83 -36.47
CA GLY A 409 -14.60 -18.82 -37.17
C GLY A 409 -15.37 -19.82 -36.30
N VAL A 410 -15.38 -19.64 -34.97
CA VAL A 410 -16.00 -20.60 -34.02
C VAL A 410 -17.42 -20.22 -33.56
N GLY A 411 -18.04 -19.19 -34.14
CA GLY A 411 -19.34 -18.66 -33.70
C GLY A 411 -19.24 -17.70 -32.51
N PRO A 412 -20.37 -17.35 -31.84
CA PRO A 412 -20.37 -16.43 -30.70
C PRO A 412 -19.57 -16.96 -29.52
N VAL A 413 -18.62 -16.18 -29.03
CA VAL A 413 -17.77 -16.53 -27.87
C VAL A 413 -18.16 -15.64 -26.68
N PRO A 414 -18.49 -16.20 -25.51
CA PRO A 414 -18.80 -15.40 -24.33
C PRO A 414 -17.51 -14.73 -23.81
N LEU A 415 -17.53 -13.39 -23.74
CA LEU A 415 -16.36 -12.61 -23.32
C LEU A 415 -16.02 -12.73 -21.82
N LYS A 416 -16.96 -13.22 -21.00
CA LYS A 416 -16.78 -13.43 -19.54
C LYS A 416 -16.07 -12.25 -18.84
N LEU A 417 -16.55 -11.04 -19.10
CA LEU A 417 -16.01 -9.83 -18.47
C LEU A 417 -16.31 -9.87 -16.96
N ASP A 418 -15.27 -9.85 -16.13
CA ASP A 418 -15.43 -9.71 -14.67
C ASP A 418 -15.70 -8.25 -14.35
N LEU A 419 -16.98 -7.94 -14.09
CA LEU A 419 -17.40 -6.62 -13.64
C LEU A 419 -17.05 -6.44 -12.16
N PRO A 420 -16.65 -5.24 -11.73
CA PRO A 420 -16.15 -5.00 -10.37
C PRO A 420 -17.26 -5.16 -9.32
N THR A 421 -18.52 -5.19 -9.76
CA THR A 421 -19.68 -5.36 -8.90
C THR A 421 -20.78 -6.19 -9.57
N LYS A 422 -21.56 -6.87 -8.74
CA LYS A 422 -22.78 -7.61 -9.12
C LYS A 422 -24.05 -6.79 -8.87
N ASP A 423 -23.92 -5.52 -8.51
CA ASP A 423 -25.05 -4.62 -8.25
C ASP A 423 -25.82 -4.34 -9.56
N PRO A 424 -27.11 -4.70 -9.65
CA PRO A 424 -27.92 -4.48 -10.84
C PRO A 424 -28.22 -3.00 -11.13
N ALA A 425 -27.94 -2.08 -10.20
CA ALA A 425 -28.02 -0.64 -10.43
C ALA A 425 -26.85 -0.09 -11.27
N VAL A 426 -25.79 -0.88 -11.46
CA VAL A 426 -24.63 -0.49 -12.26
C VAL A 426 -24.86 -0.86 -13.72
N SER A 427 -24.96 0.16 -14.57
CA SER A 427 -25.08 -0.01 -16.02
C SER A 427 -23.71 0.01 -16.69
N VAL A 428 -23.44 -0.98 -17.55
CA VAL A 428 -22.25 -1.00 -18.40
C VAL A 428 -22.59 -0.35 -19.74
N LYS A 429 -21.79 0.63 -20.17
CA LYS A 429 -21.90 1.25 -21.50
C LYS A 429 -20.73 0.79 -22.36
N LEU A 430 -21.03 0.21 -23.52
CA LEU A 430 -20.00 -0.11 -24.51
C LEU A 430 -19.43 1.18 -25.09
N ALA A 431 -18.14 1.43 -24.89
CA ALA A 431 -17.47 2.65 -25.35
C ALA A 431 -17.24 2.66 -26.87
N SER A 432 -16.90 1.50 -27.45
CA SER A 432 -16.71 1.31 -28.89
C SER A 432 -16.94 -0.15 -29.28
N TYR A 433 -17.25 -0.38 -30.55
CA TYR A 433 -17.29 -1.73 -31.10
C TYR A 433 -15.88 -2.21 -31.44
N PRO A 434 -15.60 -3.52 -31.32
CA PRO A 434 -14.32 -4.07 -31.73
C PRO A 434 -14.11 -3.82 -33.23
N ALA A 435 -12.87 -3.56 -33.63
CA ALA A 435 -12.51 -3.32 -35.03
C ALA A 435 -12.83 -4.51 -35.94
N THR A 436 -12.94 -5.72 -35.37
CA THR A 436 -13.36 -6.94 -36.05
C THR A 436 -14.36 -7.72 -35.20
N GLY A 437 -15.36 -8.35 -35.84
CA GLY A 437 -16.42 -9.09 -35.16
C GLY A 437 -17.65 -8.25 -34.78
N THR A 438 -18.61 -8.87 -34.10
CA THR A 438 -19.82 -8.21 -33.59
C THR A 438 -20.03 -8.59 -32.13
N LEU A 439 -20.41 -7.61 -31.31
CA LEU A 439 -20.82 -7.84 -29.94
C LEU A 439 -22.33 -8.04 -29.89
N SER A 440 -22.77 -9.05 -29.14
CA SER A 440 -24.18 -9.32 -28.92
C SER A 440 -24.39 -9.68 -27.45
N LEU A 441 -25.56 -9.29 -26.93
CA LEU A 441 -26.06 -9.81 -25.67
C LEU A 441 -26.94 -11.04 -25.97
N PRO A 442 -26.91 -12.08 -25.13
CA PRO A 442 -27.77 -13.24 -25.27
C PRO A 442 -29.26 -12.90 -25.18
#